data_AF-J9RAZ1-F1
#
_entry.id   AF-J9RAZ1-F1
#
_cell.length_a   1.000
_cell.length_b   1.000
_cell.length_c   1.000
_cell.angle_alpha   90.00
_cell.angle_beta   90.00
_cell.angle_gamma   90.00
#
_symmetry.space_group_name_H-M   'P 1'
#
loop_
_entity.id
_entity.type
_entity.pdbx_description
1 polymer ?
#
loop_
_entity_poly.entity_id
_entity_poly.type
_entity_poly.pdbx_seq_one_letter_code
_entity_poly.pdbx_strand_id
1 'polypeptide(L)'
;ITQTEVFLNQVVLRSWKDSIKALQTCDYVLPYAEDLQIVKRCIDYLAIKTCKDPSLVGWPIVEHGPMQSPGGSILWNGISTGARPRYSSSDWWYEDVS
;
A
#
# COMPACT_ATOMS: atom_id res chain seq x y z
N ILE A 1 -18.20 -11.25 18.94
CA ILE A 1 -16.75 -11.00 18.75
C ILE A 1 -16.27 -11.55 17.40
N THR A 2 -16.42 -12.85 17.13
CA THR A 2 -15.94 -13.50 15.88
C THR A 2 -16.48 -12.87 14.59
N GLN A 3 -17.78 -12.55 14.53
CA GLN A 3 -18.39 -11.93 13.36
C GLN A 3 -17.78 -10.54 13.06
N THR A 4 -17.54 -9.75 14.11
CA THR A 4 -16.92 -8.43 14.00
C THR A 4 -15.47 -8.53 13.52
N GLU A 5 -14.71 -9.52 14.01
CA GLU A 5 -13.35 -9.75 13.51
C GLU A 5 -13.32 -10.21 12.05
N VAL A 6 -14.26 -11.05 11.63
CA VAL A 6 -14.39 -11.45 10.22
C VAL A 6 -14.68 -10.24 9.35
N PHE A 7 -15.63 -9.39 9.75
CA PHE A 7 -15.94 -8.15 9.03
C PHE A 7 -14.73 -7.22 8.93
N LEU A 8 -14.03 -7.00 10.04
CA LEU A 8 -12.82 -6.16 10.08
C LEU A 8 -11.77 -6.69 9.08
N ASN A 9 -11.49 -7.99 9.09
CA ASN A 9 -10.44 -8.56 8.24
C ASN A 9 -10.84 -8.67 6.76
N GLN A 10 -12.11 -8.97 6.46
CA GLN A 10 -12.55 -9.24 5.08
C GLN A 10 -13.10 -8.02 4.36
N VAL A 11 -13.55 -6.99 5.08
CA VAL A 11 -14.15 -5.80 4.49
C VAL A 11 -13.26 -4.60 4.75
N VAL A 12 -13.09 -4.23 6.02
CA VAL A 12 -12.40 -2.99 6.40
C VAL A 12 -10.93 -3.03 5.98
N LEU A 13 -10.19 -4.05 6.39
CA LEU A 13 -8.77 -4.24 6.06
C LEU A 13 -8.56 -4.79 4.64
N ARG A 14 -9.54 -4.71 3.73
CA ARG A 14 -9.31 -4.97 2.30
C ARG A 14 -9.40 -3.70 1.45
N SER A 15 -10.10 -2.69 1.96
CA SER A 15 -10.34 -1.41 1.31
C SER A 15 -9.56 -0.32 2.03
N TRP A 16 -8.76 0.44 1.28
CA TRP A 16 -7.99 1.54 1.86
C TRP A 16 -8.91 2.60 2.47
N LYS A 17 -9.99 2.96 1.75
CA LYS A 17 -10.99 3.93 2.21
C LYS A 17 -11.77 3.46 3.42
N ASP A 18 -12.16 2.19 3.47
CA ASP A 18 -12.87 1.68 4.65
C ASP A 18 -11.94 1.62 5.87
N SER A 19 -10.66 1.29 5.68
CA SER A 19 -9.64 1.35 6.74
C SER A 19 -9.46 2.78 7.28
N ILE A 20 -9.37 3.79 6.40
CA ILE A 20 -9.28 5.20 6.82
C ILE A 20 -10.57 5.65 7.51
N LYS A 21 -11.73 5.30 6.97
CA LYS A 21 -13.02 5.66 7.56
C LYS A 21 -13.19 5.02 8.93
N ALA A 22 -12.79 3.76 9.09
CA ALA A 22 -12.77 3.08 10.39
C ALA A 22 -11.89 3.83 11.40
N LEU A 23 -10.68 4.25 11.01
CA LEU A 23 -9.80 5.07 11.84
C LEU A 23 -10.45 6.40 12.25
N GLN A 24 -11.09 7.12 11.32
CA GLN A 24 -11.80 8.36 11.62
C GLN A 24 -12.94 8.14 12.62
N THR A 25 -13.69 7.04 12.49
CA THR A 25 -14.78 6.72 13.42
C THR A 25 -14.28 6.27 14.80
N CYS A 26 -13.03 5.80 14.91
CA CYS A 26 -12.45 5.42 16.20
C CYS A 26 -12.30 6.63 17.14
N ASP A 27 -12.23 7.86 16.62
CA ASP A 27 -12.09 9.08 17.43
C ASP A 27 -13.24 9.23 18.46
N TYR A 28 -14.46 8.82 18.09
CA TYR A 28 -15.62 8.84 18.97
C TYR A 28 -15.63 7.74 20.04
N VAL A 29 -14.82 6.69 19.86
CA VAL A 29 -14.81 5.48 20.71
C VAL A 29 -13.38 5.06 21.07
N LEU A 30 -12.46 6.03 21.14
CA LEU A 30 -11.03 5.80 21.17
C LEU A 30 -10.58 4.82 22.27
N PRO A 31 -11.03 4.92 23.54
CA PRO A 31 -10.60 3.99 24.59
C PRO A 31 -10.92 2.53 24.25
N TYR A 32 -12.11 2.26 23.72
CA TYR A 32 -12.52 0.92 23.33
C TYR A 32 -11.80 0.44 22.05
N ALA A 33 -11.57 1.34 21.10
CA ALA A 33 -10.88 1.02 19.86
C ALA A 33 -9.40 0.68 20.11
N GLU A 34 -8.77 1.33 21.08
CA GLU A 34 -7.42 1.03 21.54
C GLU A 34 -7.36 -0.30 22.29
N ASP A 35 -8.27 -0.56 23.23
CA ASP A 35 -8.35 -1.84 23.95
C ASP A 35 -8.51 -3.03 23.00
N LEU A 36 -9.33 -2.86 21.95
CA LEU A 36 -9.55 -3.87 20.91
C LEU A 36 -8.49 -3.86 19.79
N GLN A 37 -7.49 -2.98 19.89
CA GLN A 37 -6.39 -2.83 18.94
C GLN A 37 -6.83 -2.54 17.49
N ILE A 38 -8.02 -1.97 17.30
CA ILE A 38 -8.57 -1.68 15.97
C ILE A 38 -7.72 -0.62 15.27
N VAL A 39 -7.33 0.43 16.00
CA VAL A 39 -6.49 1.53 15.49
C VAL A 39 -5.16 1.00 14.97
N LYS A 40 -4.47 0.21 15.79
CA LYS A 40 -3.18 -0.41 15.43
C LYS A 40 -3.31 -1.31 14.20
N ARG A 41 -4.30 -2.21 14.18
CA ARG A 41 -4.53 -3.14 13.05
C ARG A 41 -4.74 -2.40 11.73
N CYS A 42 -5.50 -1.31 11.73
CA CYS A 42 -5.74 -0.50 10.53
C CYS A 42 -4.46 0.21 10.07
N ILE A 43 -3.69 0.81 10.98
CA ILE A 43 -2.41 1.46 10.67
C ILE A 43 -1.40 0.46 10.10
N ASP A 44 -1.23 -0.69 10.76
CA ASP A 44 -0.30 -1.74 10.32
C ASP A 44 -0.68 -2.25 8.92
N TYR A 45 -1.97 -2.45 8.66
CA TYR A 45 -2.45 -2.85 7.34
C TYR A 45 -2.13 -1.82 6.25
N LEU A 46 -2.44 -0.53 6.50
CA LEU A 46 -2.15 0.55 5.58
C LEU A 46 -0.64 0.63 5.30
N ALA A 47 0.19 0.62 6.33
CA ALA A 47 1.65 0.64 6.20
C ALA A 47 2.17 -0.55 5.36
N ILE A 48 1.68 -1.77 5.62
CA ILE A 48 2.04 -2.96 4.83
C ILE A 48 1.61 -2.80 3.37
N LYS A 49 0.40 -2.28 3.11
CA LYS A 49 -0.12 -2.08 1.74
C LYS A 49 0.73 -1.06 0.98
N THR A 50 1.14 0.03 1.62
CA THR A 50 2.01 1.07 1.03
C THR A 50 3.44 0.58 0.82
N CYS A 51 4.04 -0.14 1.78
CA CYS A 51 5.40 -0.66 1.65
C CYS A 51 5.53 -1.78 0.60
N LYS A 52 4.44 -2.49 0.32
CA LYS A 52 4.38 -3.51 -0.73
C LYS A 52 4.25 -2.93 -2.13
N ASP A 53 3.95 -1.64 -2.28
CA ASP A 53 3.82 -1.01 -3.58
C ASP A 53 5.19 -0.81 -4.25
N PRO A 54 5.52 -1.59 -5.29
CA PRO A 54 6.81 -1.48 -5.98
C PRO A 54 7.01 -0.13 -6.67
N SER A 55 5.92 0.64 -6.89
CA SER A 55 5.98 1.97 -7.51
C SER A 55 6.41 3.07 -6.52
N LEU A 56 6.23 2.84 -5.21
CA LEU A 56 6.62 3.78 -4.15
C LEU A 56 8.02 3.49 -3.60
N VAL A 57 8.42 2.22 -3.61
CA VAL A 57 9.79 1.83 -3.30
C VAL A 57 10.59 1.90 -4.60
N GLY A 58 11.37 2.98 -4.81
CA GLY A 58 12.17 3.26 -6.01
C GLY A 58 13.31 2.28 -6.30
N TRP A 59 13.06 0.98 -6.22
CA TRP A 59 14.02 -0.09 -6.46
C TRP A 59 13.93 -0.51 -7.93
N PRO A 60 15.07 -0.55 -8.65
CA PRO A 60 15.10 -1.16 -9.95
C PRO A 60 15.00 -2.67 -9.75
N ILE A 61 13.89 -3.26 -10.21
CA ILE A 61 13.79 -4.71 -10.42
C ILE A 61 14.88 -5.08 -11.45
N VAL A 62 15.95 -5.73 -10.98
CA VAL A 62 16.92 -6.41 -11.82
C VAL A 62 16.25 -7.69 -12.29
N GLU A 63 15.61 -7.64 -13.46
CA GLU A 63 15.32 -8.85 -14.21
C GLU A 63 16.62 -9.31 -14.86
N HIS A 64 17.14 -10.44 -14.37
CA HIS A 64 18.34 -11.09 -14.89
C HIS A 64 18.14 -11.50 -16.36
N GLY A 65 18.68 -10.71 -17.29
CA GLY A 65 18.80 -11.04 -18.71
C GLY A 65 20.07 -10.41 -19.29
N PRO A 66 20.80 -11.10 -20.20
CA PRO A 66 22.07 -10.60 -20.69
C PRO A 66 21.87 -9.28 -21.46
N MET A 67 22.61 -8.26 -21.02
CA MET A 67 22.70 -6.92 -21.58
C MET A 67 22.67 -6.90 -23.12
N GLN A 68 21.58 -6.42 -23.72
CA GLN A 68 21.55 -5.94 -25.11
C GLN A 68 20.60 -4.73 -25.27
N SER A 69 21.11 -3.52 -25.02
CA SER A 69 20.74 -2.24 -25.65
C SER A 69 19.24 -1.77 -25.57
N PRO A 70 18.87 -0.65 -26.21
CA PRO A 70 18.83 0.71 -25.66
C PRO A 70 17.41 1.07 -25.16
N GLY A 71 16.91 0.32 -24.18
CA GLY A 71 15.61 0.60 -23.56
C GLY A 71 15.35 -0.11 -22.23
N GLY A 72 16.38 -0.75 -21.66
CA GLY A 72 16.29 -1.57 -20.46
C GLY A 72 17.12 -1.01 -19.31
N SER A 73 16.59 -1.17 -18.10
CA SER A 73 17.03 -0.67 -16.77
C SER A 73 16.85 0.84 -16.54
N ILE A 74 16.06 1.16 -15.52
CA ILE A 74 15.57 2.52 -15.15
C ILE A 74 16.64 3.34 -14.41
N LEU A 75 17.60 2.70 -13.73
CA LEU A 75 18.70 3.36 -13.02
C LEU A 75 19.94 2.45 -13.03
N TRP A 76 21.09 3.01 -13.42
CA TRP A 76 22.42 2.47 -13.09
C TRP A 76 23.12 3.47 -12.19
N ASN A 77 23.52 3.07 -10.98
CA ASN A 77 24.30 3.91 -10.05
C ASN A 77 23.74 5.34 -9.84
N GLY A 78 22.41 5.49 -9.77
CA GLY A 78 21.78 6.79 -9.54
C GLY A 78 21.65 7.72 -10.76
N ILE A 79 21.97 7.24 -11.96
CA ILE A 79 21.77 7.99 -13.22
C ILE A 79 20.51 7.46 -13.91
N SER A 80 19.53 8.34 -14.12
CA SER A 80 18.29 8.04 -14.84
C SER A 80 18.57 7.81 -16.33
N THR A 81 18.18 6.64 -16.85
CA THR A 81 18.36 6.27 -18.26
C THR A 81 17.23 6.78 -19.17
N GLY A 82 16.34 7.64 -18.67
CA GLY A 82 15.19 8.17 -19.43
C GLY A 82 14.08 7.15 -19.68
N ALA A 83 14.24 5.88 -19.27
CA ALA A 83 13.20 4.88 -19.31
C ALA A 83 12.16 5.19 -18.22
N ARG A 84 10.93 5.56 -18.63
CA ARG A 84 9.81 5.71 -17.70
C ARG A 84 9.33 4.31 -17.29
N PRO A 85 9.29 4.00 -15.98
CA PRO A 85 8.65 2.77 -15.54
C PRO A 85 7.20 2.75 -16.05
N ARG A 86 6.83 1.73 -16.82
CA ARG A 86 5.42 1.43 -17.10
C ARG A 86 4.84 0.70 -15.89
N TYR A 87 4.83 1.34 -14.72
CA TYR A 87 4.03 0.85 -13.61
C TYR A 87 2.58 1.26 -13.88
N SER A 88 1.79 0.25 -14.23
CA SER A 88 0.33 0.30 -14.20
C SER A 88 -0.12 0.81 -12.83
N SER A 89 -0.80 1.96 -12.84
CA SER A 89 -1.49 2.62 -11.73
C SER A 89 -0.61 3.11 -10.56
N SER A 90 -0.07 4.31 -10.72
CA SER A 90 0.45 5.13 -9.61
C SER A 90 -0.65 5.56 -8.62
N ASP A 91 -1.92 5.29 -8.93
CA ASP A 91 -3.10 5.88 -8.32
C ASP A 91 -4.04 4.82 -7.70
N TRP A 92 -3.55 3.60 -7.41
CA TRP A 92 -4.37 2.53 -6.83
C TRP A 92 -5.07 2.94 -5.53
N TRP A 93 -4.46 3.84 -4.76
CA TRP A 93 -5.02 4.38 -3.54
C TRP A 93 -6.05 5.48 -3.82
N TYR A 94 -5.93 6.19 -4.94
CA TYR A 94 -6.83 7.26 -5.35
C TYR A 94 -8.19 6.70 -5.79
N GLU A 95 -8.21 5.58 -6.51
CA GLU A 95 -9.47 4.88 -6.88
C GLU A 95 -10.23 4.40 -5.63
N ASP A 96 -9.51 3.94 -4.61
CA ASP A 96 -10.13 3.56 -3.35
C ASP A 96 -10.62 4.80 -2.58
N VAL A 97 -9.94 5.95 -2.65
CA VAL A 97 -10.24 7.17 -1.84
C VAL A 97 -11.25 8.13 -2.49
N SER A 98 -11.35 8.15 -3.82
CA SER A 98 -12.31 8.97 -4.58
C SER A 98 -13.77 8.56 -4.34
#